data_AF-A0A958MV62-F1
#
_entry.id   AF-A0A958MV62-F1
#
_cell.length_a   1.000
_cell.length_b   1.000
_cell.length_c   1.000
_cell.angle_alpha   90.00
_cell.angle_beta   90.00
_cell.angle_gamma   90.00
#
_symmetry.space_group_name_H-M   'P 1'
#
loop_
_entity.id
_entity.type
_entity.pdbx_description
1 polymer ?
#
loop_
_entity_poly.entity_id
_entity_poly.type
_entity_poly.pdbx_seq_one_letter_code
_entity_poly.pdbx_strand_id
1 'polypeptide(L)'
;AIVGALGEQLRQLDRIGIQNVAGRILELSEYANRKLSQNFRVLSSRTSTPHLDSCDSGIILLEVEQAEVAEGHLANQRIHVSVRQGGLRIATHFFNNQEDIDLLIDALKEFH
;
A
#
# COMPACT_ATOMS: atom_id res chain seq x y z
N ALA A 1 18.74 23.80 4.05
CA ALA A 1 17.42 24.45 4.23
C ALA A 1 16.30 23.40 4.27
N ILE A 2 16.18 22.67 5.37
CA ILE A 2 15.16 21.60 5.54
C ILE A 2 13.75 22.20 5.65
N VAL A 3 13.64 23.39 6.26
CA VAL A 3 12.39 24.14 6.41
C VAL A 3 11.82 24.61 5.06
N GLY A 4 12.69 24.92 4.08
CA GLY A 4 12.27 25.36 2.74
C GLY A 4 11.64 24.24 1.90
N ALA A 5 12.23 23.03 1.95
CA ALA A 5 11.73 21.86 1.23
C ALA A 5 10.39 21.37 1.79
N LEU A 6 10.22 21.36 3.12
CA LEU A 6 8.94 21.04 3.76
C LEU A 6 7.84 22.03 3.34
N GLY A 7 8.15 23.33 3.30
CA GLY A 7 7.20 24.36 2.87
C GLY A 7 6.72 24.15 1.43
N GLU A 8 7.57 23.65 0.53
CA GLU A 8 7.17 23.36 -0.85
C GLU A 8 6.29 22.10 -0.96
N GLN A 9 6.59 21.06 -0.20
CA GLN A 9 5.73 19.86 -0.14
C GLN A 9 4.34 20.20 0.39
N LEU A 10 4.24 21.05 1.41
CA LEU A 10 2.95 21.52 1.91
C LEU A 10 2.18 22.33 0.86
N ARG A 11 2.86 23.21 0.10
CA ARG A 11 2.23 23.94 -1.01
C ARG A 11 1.78 23.01 -2.15
N GLN A 12 2.53 21.95 -2.42
CA GLN A 12 2.15 20.95 -3.41
C GLN A 12 0.90 20.17 -2.98
N LEU A 13 0.83 19.76 -1.71
CA LEU A 13 -0.35 19.11 -1.14
C LEU A 13 -1.57 20.05 -1.17
N ASP A 14 -1.38 21.33 -0.89
CA ASP A 14 -2.43 22.35 -0.96
C ASP A 14 -2.96 22.53 -2.40
N ARG A 15 -2.05 22.58 -3.39
CA ARG A 15 -2.42 22.65 -4.82
C ARG A 15 -3.18 21.42 -5.32
N ILE A 16 -2.76 20.23 -4.91
CA ILE A 16 -3.44 18.98 -5.29
C ILE A 16 -4.77 18.86 -4.54
N GLY A 17 -4.85 19.41 -3.33
CA GLY A 17 -5.98 19.29 -2.43
C GLY A 17 -5.89 18.01 -1.60
N ILE A 18 -5.88 18.14 -0.28
CA ILE A 18 -5.76 17.02 0.65
C ILE A 18 -6.85 15.95 0.45
N GLN A 19 -8.05 16.37 0.02
CA GLN A 19 -9.16 15.48 -0.27
C GLN A 19 -8.93 14.62 -1.52
N ASN A 20 -8.28 15.17 -2.55
CA ASN A 20 -7.92 14.42 -3.75
C ASN A 20 -6.82 13.40 -3.44
N VAL A 21 -5.85 13.79 -2.61
CA VAL A 21 -4.80 12.89 -2.11
C VAL A 21 -5.42 11.72 -1.33
N ALA A 22 -6.30 12.03 -0.36
CA ALA A 22 -6.99 11.02 0.42
C ALA A 22 -7.83 10.10 -0.47
N GLY A 23 -8.66 10.67 -1.35
CA GLY A 23 -9.49 9.92 -2.29
C GLY A 23 -8.67 8.97 -3.16
N ARG A 24 -7.52 9.42 -3.68
CA ARG A 24 -6.63 8.58 -4.49
C ARG A 24 -6.01 7.43 -3.71
N ILE A 25 -5.54 7.70 -2.49
CA ILE A 25 -4.98 6.65 -1.62
C ILE A 25 -6.04 5.59 -1.32
N LEU A 26 -7.28 6.01 -1.03
CA LEU A 26 -8.38 5.10 -0.73
C LEU A 26 -8.79 4.27 -1.96
N GLU A 27 -8.87 4.89 -3.15
CA GLU A 27 -9.15 4.20 -4.42
C GLU A 27 -8.11 3.10 -4.71
N LEU A 28 -6.82 3.44 -4.58
CA LEU A 28 -5.72 2.50 -4.80
C LEU A 28 -5.70 1.38 -3.76
N SER A 29 -5.93 1.71 -2.49
CA SER A 29 -6.03 0.73 -1.41
C SER A 29 -7.18 -0.25 -1.65
N GLU A 30 -8.34 0.23 -2.13
CA GLU A 30 -9.46 -0.64 -2.48
C GLU A 30 -9.14 -1.54 -3.67
N TYR A 31 -8.48 -1.01 -4.71
CA TYR A 31 -8.04 -1.79 -5.86
C TYR A 31 -7.05 -2.89 -5.45
N ALA A 32 -6.03 -2.55 -4.66
CA ALA A 32 -5.06 -3.51 -4.13
C ALA A 32 -5.74 -4.58 -3.27
N ASN A 33 -6.62 -4.17 -2.35
CA ASN A 33 -7.29 -5.10 -1.45
C ASN A 33 -8.16 -6.10 -2.22
N ARG A 34 -8.93 -5.64 -3.20
CA ARG A 34 -9.77 -6.49 -4.05
C ARG A 34 -8.94 -7.54 -4.80
N LYS A 35 -7.82 -7.13 -5.41
CA LYS A 35 -6.96 -8.05 -6.16
C LYS A 35 -6.20 -9.03 -5.25
N LEU A 36 -5.69 -8.55 -4.11
CA LEU A 36 -4.97 -9.39 -3.15
C LEU A 36 -5.90 -10.44 -2.54
N SER A 37 -7.12 -10.05 -2.17
CA SER A 37 -8.12 -10.96 -1.58
C SER A 37 -8.57 -12.09 -2.53
N GLN A 38 -8.30 -11.98 -3.84
CA GLN A 38 -8.60 -13.06 -4.80
C GLN A 38 -7.60 -14.21 -4.75
N ASN A 39 -6.36 -13.96 -4.30
CA ASN A 39 -5.26 -14.93 -4.39
C ASN A 39 -4.56 -15.18 -3.05
N PHE A 40 -4.73 -14.29 -2.08
CA PHE A 40 -4.00 -14.29 -0.82
C PHE A 40 -4.93 -13.99 0.35
N ARG A 41 -4.52 -14.40 1.55
CA ARG A 41 -5.25 -14.08 2.78
C ARG A 41 -4.84 -12.72 3.34
N VAL A 42 -5.79 -11.78 3.30
CA VAL A 42 -5.62 -10.44 3.88
C VAL A 42 -5.92 -10.50 5.38
N LEU A 43 -4.95 -10.15 6.22
CA LEU A 43 -5.07 -10.13 7.68
C LEU A 43 -5.75 -8.86 8.18
N SER A 44 -5.40 -7.72 7.58
CA SER A 44 -6.07 -6.45 7.87
C SER A 44 -6.08 -5.55 6.65
N SER A 45 -7.23 -4.91 6.45
CA SER A 45 -7.44 -3.90 5.43
C SER A 45 -8.58 -3.01 5.88
N ARG A 46 -8.74 -1.85 5.24
CA ARG A 46 -9.91 -0.98 5.43
C ARG A 46 -11.23 -1.75 5.27
N THR A 47 -11.33 -2.60 4.25
CA THR A 47 -12.56 -3.35 3.95
C THR A 47 -12.83 -4.46 4.98
N SER A 48 -11.80 -4.96 5.66
CA SER A 48 -11.91 -6.03 6.67
C SER A 48 -12.39 -5.53 8.04
N THR A 49 -12.40 -4.21 8.29
CA THR A 49 -12.84 -3.60 9.56
C THR A 49 -13.96 -2.56 9.33
N PRO A 50 -15.15 -2.97 8.88
CA PRO A 50 -16.23 -2.07 8.49
C PRO A 50 -16.87 -1.27 9.64
N HIS A 51 -16.60 -1.60 10.90
CA HIS A 51 -17.16 -0.91 12.08
C HIS A 51 -16.26 0.18 12.67
N LEU A 52 -15.09 0.43 12.06
CA LEU A 52 -14.27 1.58 12.36
C LEU A 52 -14.50 2.59 11.24
N ASP A 53 -15.50 3.47 11.41
CA ASP A 53 -15.89 4.57 10.50
C ASP A 53 -14.74 5.56 10.15
N SER A 54 -13.51 5.26 10.55
CA SER A 54 -12.33 6.14 10.56
C SER A 54 -11.02 5.46 10.14
N CYS A 55 -11.05 4.22 9.63
CA CYS A 55 -9.84 3.61 9.03
C CYS A 55 -9.61 4.11 7.59
N ASP A 56 -9.28 5.39 7.44
CA ASP A 56 -8.89 6.03 6.18
C ASP A 56 -7.42 5.76 5.82
N SER A 57 -6.98 4.51 5.97
CA SER A 57 -5.57 4.15 5.73
C SER A 57 -5.39 3.43 4.40
N GLY A 58 -4.34 3.82 3.67
CA GLY A 58 -3.85 3.12 2.48
C GLY A 58 -2.99 1.89 2.81
N ILE A 59 -3.20 1.24 3.96
CA ILE A 59 -2.33 0.17 4.46
C ILE A 59 -3.08 -1.16 4.50
N ILE A 60 -2.46 -2.21 3.97
CA ILE A 60 -2.96 -3.58 3.93
C ILE A 60 -1.89 -4.49 4.56
N LEU A 61 -2.31 -5.42 5.43
CA LEU A 61 -1.46 -6.49 5.95
C LEU A 61 -1.86 -7.82 5.31
N LEU A 62 -0.92 -8.45 4.62
CA LEU A 62 -1.08 -9.72 3.92
C LEU A 62 -0.42 -10.85 4.70
N GLU A 63 -1.11 -11.97 4.84
CA GLU A 63 -0.52 -13.22 5.34
C GLU A 63 0.39 -13.81 4.26
N VAL A 64 1.68 -13.95 4.56
CA VAL A 64 2.67 -14.51 3.65
C VAL A 64 3.63 -15.36 4.48
N GLU A 65 3.81 -16.62 4.09
CA GLU A 65 4.82 -17.48 4.70
C GLU A 65 6.22 -16.96 4.36
N GLN A 66 7.15 -17.02 5.33
CA GLN A 66 8.52 -16.53 5.15
C GLN A 66 8.55 -15.06 4.67
N ALA A 67 7.80 -14.19 5.34
CA ALA A 67 7.61 -12.80 4.94
C ALA A 67 8.92 -12.04 4.68
N GLU A 68 10.00 -12.31 5.42
CA GLU A 68 11.33 -11.72 5.19
C GLU A 68 11.94 -12.16 3.84
N VAL A 69 11.73 -13.41 3.44
CA VAL A 69 12.18 -13.92 2.14
C VAL A 69 11.34 -13.31 1.01
N ALA A 70 10.03 -13.21 1.20
CA ALA A 70 9.14 -12.54 0.25
C ALA A 70 9.49 -11.05 0.10
N GLU A 71 9.80 -10.35 1.21
CA GLU A 71 10.28 -8.95 1.17
C GLU A 71 11.58 -8.83 0.37
N GLY A 72 12.55 -9.74 0.59
CA GLY A 72 13.79 -9.77 -0.19
C GLY A 72 13.57 -10.05 -1.68
N HIS A 73 12.66 -10.96 -2.01
CA HIS A 73 12.27 -11.26 -3.39
C HIS A 73 11.67 -10.02 -4.08
N LEU A 74 10.71 -9.36 -3.43
CA LEU A 74 10.09 -8.13 -3.92
C LEU A 74 11.10 -6.99 -4.06
N ALA A 75 12.02 -6.84 -3.09
CA ALA A 75 13.06 -5.82 -3.14
C ALA A 75 14.00 -6.00 -4.34
N ASN A 76 14.32 -7.25 -4.73
CA ASN A 76 15.09 -7.54 -5.94
C ASN A 76 14.36 -7.10 -7.23
N GLN A 77 13.03 -7.09 -7.20
CA GLN A 77 12.18 -6.56 -8.28
C GLN A 77 11.94 -5.04 -8.16
N ARG A 78 12.61 -4.35 -7.22
CA ARG A 78 12.43 -2.93 -6.89
C ARG A 78 11.03 -2.59 -6.33
N ILE A 79 10.37 -3.57 -5.71
CA ILE A 79 9.09 -3.42 -5.05
C ILE A 79 9.33 -3.34 -3.55
N HIS A 80 9.04 -2.18 -2.95
CA HIS A 80 9.33 -1.92 -1.54
C HIS A 80 8.09 -2.14 -0.68
N VAL A 81 8.14 -3.17 0.16
CA VAL A 81 7.16 -3.45 1.21
C VAL A 81 7.87 -3.52 2.57
N SER A 82 7.14 -3.79 3.64
CA SER A 82 7.75 -3.98 4.96
C SER A 82 7.15 -5.18 5.67
N VAL A 83 7.97 -6.02 6.30
CA VAL A 83 7.47 -7.10 7.16
C VAL A 83 6.91 -6.55 8.48
N ARG A 84 5.70 -6.99 8.85
CA ARG A 84 5.07 -6.68 10.13
C ARG A 84 4.23 -7.86 10.61
N GLN A 85 4.32 -8.20 11.90
CA GLN A 85 3.53 -9.27 12.52
C GLN A 85 3.58 -10.62 11.77
N GLY A 86 4.71 -10.93 11.13
CA GLY A 86 4.88 -12.15 10.35
C GLY A 86 4.20 -12.15 8.97
N GLY A 87 3.68 -10.99 8.51
CA GLY A 87 3.13 -10.80 7.17
C GLY A 87 3.74 -9.60 6.45
N LEU A 88 3.27 -9.34 5.22
CA LEU A 88 3.71 -8.20 4.42
C LEU A 88 2.75 -7.01 4.60
N ARG A 89 3.30 -5.88 5.04
CA ARG A 89 2.60 -4.60 5.11
C ARG A 89 2.84 -3.84 3.81
N ILE A 90 1.76 -3.65 3.07
CA ILE A 90 1.68 -2.92 1.80
C ILE A 90 1.05 -1.57 2.10
N ALA A 91 1.73 -0.48 1.75
CA ALA A 91 1.23 0.88 1.95
C ALA A 91 1.13 1.59 0.60
N THR A 92 -0.09 1.68 0.06
CA THR A 92 -0.36 2.44 -1.16
C THR A 92 -0.33 3.93 -0.87
N HIS A 93 0.25 4.71 -1.78
CA HIS A 93 0.35 6.15 -1.68
C HIS A 93 -0.22 6.83 -2.94
N PHE A 94 -0.46 8.14 -2.89
CA PHE A 94 -1.08 8.88 -4.00
C PHE A 94 -0.22 8.94 -5.27
N PHE A 95 1.10 8.69 -5.15
CA PHE A 95 2.01 8.63 -6.30
C PHE A 95 2.08 7.24 -6.93
N ASN A 96 1.43 6.24 -6.33
CA ASN A 96 1.31 4.93 -6.96
C ASN A 96 0.21 4.92 -8.03
N ASN A 97 0.25 3.91 -8.89
CA ASN A 97 -0.78 3.65 -9.88
C ASN A 97 -1.26 2.18 -9.81
N GLN A 98 -2.19 1.81 -10.70
CA GLN A 98 -2.73 0.44 -10.75
C GLN A 98 -1.69 -0.57 -11.29
N GLU A 99 -0.81 -0.14 -12.19
CA GLU A 99 0.26 -0.98 -12.73
C GLU A 99 1.27 -1.36 -11.63
N ASP A 100 1.62 -0.45 -10.73
CA ASP A 100 2.47 -0.73 -9.56
C ASP A 100 1.86 -1.84 -8.69
N ILE A 101 0.53 -1.80 -8.52
CA ILE A 101 -0.21 -2.78 -7.73
C ILE A 101 -0.25 -4.12 -8.45
N ASP A 102 -0.49 -4.12 -9.77
CA ASP A 102 -0.51 -5.34 -10.57
C ASP A 102 0.88 -6.00 -10.62
N LEU A 103 1.97 -5.22 -10.74
CA LEU A 103 3.34 -5.71 -10.62
C LEU A 103 3.62 -6.35 -9.25
N LEU A 104 3.16 -5.73 -8.16
CA LEU A 104 3.26 -6.33 -6.81
C LEU A 104 2.55 -7.68 -6.72
N ILE A 105 1.34 -7.77 -7.28
CA ILE A 105 0.54 -9.00 -7.23
C ILE A 105 1.20 -10.11 -8.04
N ASP A 106 1.71 -9.79 -9.23
CA ASP A 106 2.34 -10.79 -10.09
C ASP A 106 3.67 -11.27 -9.50
N ALA A 107 4.49 -10.38 -8.94
CA ALA A 107 5.70 -10.77 -8.20
C ALA A 107 5.38 -11.63 -6.96
N LEU A 108 4.27 -11.37 -6.27
CA LEU A 108 3.82 -12.22 -5.15
C LEU A 108 3.37 -13.61 -5.62
N LYS A 109 2.77 -13.73 -6.81
CA LYS A 109 2.38 -15.02 -7.39
C LYS A 109 3.58 -15.83 -7.87
N GLU A 110 4.62 -15.18 -8.37
CA GLU A 110 5.87 -15.87 -8.75
C GLU A 110 6.59 -16.50 -7.55
N PHE A 111 6.38 -15.93 -6.37
CA PHE A 111 6.94 -16.44 -5.11
C PHE A 111 6.14 -17.60 -4.49
N HIS A 112 4.83 -17.66 -4.77
CA HIS A 112 3.88 -18.63 -4.18
C HIS A 112 3.86 -19.96 -4.94
#